data_AF-E0NZL4-F1
#
_entry.id   AF-E0NZL4-F1
#
_cell.length_a   1.000
_cell.length_b   1.000
_cell.length_c   1.000
_cell.angle_alpha   90.00
_cell.angle_beta   90.00
_cell.angle_gamma   90.00
#
_symmetry.space_group_name_H-M   'P 1'
#
loop_
_entity.id
_entity.type
_entity.pdbx_description
1 polymer ?
#
loop_
_entity_poly.entity_id
_entity_poly.type
_entity_poly.pdbx_seq_one_letter_code
_entity_poly.pdbx_strand_id
1 'polypeptide(L)'
;MREFWQPILIGGAFVAAASLLSGACNPWDDGKNAVLVEETYTVRPGDTLWDIAETYVRKNTGTRRYILEYKSGMEELNPWLLDRAGMIYPGDKLTLTYWIKSEEAAK
;
A
#
# COMPACT_ATOMS: atom_id res chain seq x y z
N MET A 1 -7.15 -3.58 -35.23
CA MET A 1 -7.57 -3.46 -33.82
C MET A 1 -7.93 -4.82 -33.20
N ARG A 2 -7.04 -5.82 -33.30
CA ARG A 2 -7.22 -7.13 -32.62
C ARG A 2 -6.00 -7.53 -31.78
N GLU A 3 -4.83 -7.00 -32.10
CA GLU A 3 -3.57 -7.29 -31.38
C GLU A 3 -3.41 -6.56 -30.03
N PHE A 4 -4.24 -5.55 -29.72
CA PHE A 4 -4.10 -4.76 -28.48
C PHE A 4 -4.87 -5.34 -27.27
N TRP A 5 -5.73 -6.34 -27.50
CA TRP A 5 -6.59 -6.93 -26.46
C TRP A 5 -5.98 -8.17 -25.78
N GLN A 6 -5.01 -8.82 -26.42
CA GLN A 6 -4.30 -9.97 -25.85
C GLN A 6 -3.47 -9.64 -24.59
N PRO A 7 -2.67 -8.55 -24.55
CA PRO A 7 -1.89 -8.25 -23.35
C PRO A 7 -2.75 -7.80 -22.15
N ILE A 8 -3.92 -7.20 -22.41
CA ILE A 8 -4.84 -6.74 -21.36
C ILE A 8 -5.51 -7.93 -20.65
N LEU A 9 -5.88 -8.98 -21.40
CA LEU A 9 -6.46 -10.19 -20.81
C LEU A 9 -5.44 -11.02 -20.02
N ILE A 10 -4.18 -11.04 -20.45
CA ILE A 10 -3.10 -11.77 -19.75
C ILE A 10 -2.64 -10.99 -18.50
N GLY A 11 -2.57 -9.65 -18.57
CA GLY A 11 -2.23 -8.79 -17.42
C GLY A 11 -3.32 -8.76 -16.35
N GLY A 12 -4.60 -8.74 -16.74
CA GLY A 12 -5.74 -8.78 -15.81
C GLY A 12 -5.87 -10.11 -15.05
N ALA A 13 -5.53 -11.23 -15.69
CA ALA A 13 -5.56 -12.55 -15.06
C ALA A 13 -4.43 -12.75 -14.02
N PHE A 14 -3.28 -12.07 -14.18
CA PHE A 14 -2.16 -12.18 -13.24
C PHE A 14 -2.39 -11.37 -11.96
N VAL A 15 -3.07 -10.22 -12.05
CA VAL A 15 -3.44 -9.40 -10.88
C VAL A 15 -4.51 -10.08 -10.02
N ALA A 16 -5.42 -10.85 -10.62
CA ALA A 16 -6.42 -11.64 -9.89
C ALA A 16 -5.83 -12.92 -9.24
N ALA A 17 -4.74 -13.46 -9.76
CA ALA A 17 -4.09 -14.64 -9.18
C ALA A 17 -3.12 -14.28 -8.03
N ALA A 18 -2.44 -13.13 -8.09
CA ALA A 18 -1.54 -12.69 -7.02
C ALA A 18 -2.28 -12.28 -5.73
N SER A 19 -3.51 -11.78 -5.86
CA SER A 19 -4.40 -11.50 -4.72
C SER A 19 -4.92 -12.76 -4.03
N LEU A 20 -5.01 -13.89 -4.76
CA LEU A 20 -5.38 -15.19 -4.19
C LEU A 20 -4.19 -15.93 -3.56
N LEU A 21 -2.96 -15.74 -4.05
CA LEU A 21 -1.78 -16.48 -3.59
C LEU A 21 -1.04 -15.83 -2.40
N SER A 22 -1.29 -14.55 -2.11
CA SER A 22 -0.78 -13.90 -0.88
C SER A 22 -1.74 -14.03 0.32
N GLY A 23 -2.98 -14.48 0.10
CA GLY A 23 -3.95 -14.77 1.16
C GLY A 23 -3.74 -16.10 1.91
N ALA A 24 -2.77 -16.92 1.51
CA ALA A 24 -2.56 -18.28 2.05
C ALA A 24 -1.42 -18.38 3.09
N CYS A 25 -0.96 -17.27 3.66
CA CYS A 25 -0.03 -17.30 4.78
C CYS A 25 -0.49 -16.34 5.88
N ASN A 26 -1.41 -16.80 6.74
CA ASN A 26 -1.47 -16.35 8.12
C ASN A 26 -2.02 -17.47 9.04
N PRO A 27 -1.29 -17.87 10.10
CA PRO A 27 -1.66 -18.97 11.00
C PRO A 27 -2.67 -18.58 12.10
N TRP A 28 -3.43 -17.48 11.92
CA TRP A 28 -4.37 -16.97 12.92
C TRP A 28 -5.69 -16.62 12.24
N ASP A 29 -6.76 -17.29 12.66
CA ASP A 29 -8.12 -17.27 12.10
C ASP A 29 -8.90 -15.95 12.38
N ASP A 30 -8.17 -14.82 12.50
CA ASP A 30 -8.73 -13.48 12.79
C ASP A 30 -8.77 -12.57 11.53
N GLY A 31 -8.16 -13.01 10.43
CA GLY A 31 -7.91 -12.20 9.22
C GLY A 31 -9.05 -12.08 8.20
N LYS A 32 -10.27 -12.57 8.51
CA LYS A 32 -11.41 -12.53 7.56
C LYS A 32 -12.06 -11.15 7.39
N ASN A 33 -11.64 -10.16 8.17
CA ASN A 33 -12.30 -8.87 8.30
C ASN A 33 -11.37 -7.67 8.09
N ALA A 34 -10.37 -7.75 7.20
CA ALA A 34 -9.53 -6.60 6.88
C ALA A 34 -9.39 -6.40 5.36
N VAL A 35 -9.42 -5.14 4.94
CA VAL A 35 -9.32 -4.69 3.54
C VAL A 35 -8.04 -3.88 3.38
N LEU A 36 -7.23 -4.22 2.38
CA LEU A 36 -6.06 -3.42 2.01
C LEU A 36 -6.52 -2.17 1.27
N VAL A 37 -6.11 -1.00 1.77
CA VAL A 37 -6.32 0.28 1.11
C VAL A 37 -4.99 0.71 0.50
N GLU A 38 -5.06 1.17 -0.74
CA GLU A 38 -3.96 1.87 -1.43
C GLU A 38 -4.40 3.31 -1.68
N GLU A 39 -3.58 4.27 -1.25
CA GLU A 39 -3.85 5.70 -1.36
C GLU A 39 -2.61 6.42 -1.91
N THR A 40 -2.81 7.38 -2.82
CA THR A 40 -1.74 8.27 -3.28
C THR A 40 -1.76 9.57 -2.47
N TYR A 41 -0.69 9.82 -1.73
CA TYR A 41 -0.49 11.09 -1.03
C TYR A 41 0.38 12.03 -1.86
N THR A 42 -0.03 13.29 -1.98
CA THR A 42 0.81 14.34 -2.58
C THR A 42 1.48 15.13 -1.48
N VAL A 43 2.82 15.10 -1.46
CA VAL A 43 3.65 15.76 -0.45
C VAL A 43 3.41 17.26 -0.46
N ARG A 44 3.26 17.84 0.73
CA ARG A 44 3.00 19.27 0.97
C ARG A 44 4.23 19.94 1.60
N PRO A 45 4.33 21.27 1.49
CA PRO A 45 5.37 22.01 2.20
C PRO A 45 5.32 21.76 3.70
N GLY A 46 6.45 21.35 4.29
CA GLY A 46 6.58 21.06 5.71
C GLY A 46 6.38 19.59 6.10
N ASP A 47 5.95 18.73 5.18
CA ASP A 47 5.86 17.31 5.46
C ASP A 47 7.25 16.67 5.58
N THR A 48 7.36 15.69 6.46
CA THR A 48 8.47 14.74 6.46
C THR A 48 7.97 13.34 6.12
N LEU A 49 8.86 12.51 5.56
CA LEU A 49 8.54 11.10 5.29
C LEU A 49 8.09 10.38 6.58
N TRP A 50 8.66 10.76 7.71
CA TRP A 50 8.33 10.22 9.02
C TRP A 50 6.93 10.63 9.48
N ASP A 51 6.56 11.91 9.40
CA ASP A 51 5.23 12.38 9.82
C ASP A 51 4.11 11.76 8.97
N ILE A 52 4.38 11.57 7.67
CA ILE A 52 3.48 10.85 6.77
C ILE A 52 3.36 9.39 7.21
N ALA A 53 4.48 8.72 7.50
CA ALA A 53 4.46 7.35 8.00
C ALA A 53 3.66 7.22 9.31
N GLU A 54 3.86 8.12 10.28
CA GLU A 54 3.11 8.15 11.54
C GLU A 54 1.61 8.39 11.32
N THR A 55 1.27 9.22 10.34
CA THR A 55 -0.12 9.50 10.00
C THR A 55 -0.79 8.27 9.40
N TYR A 56 -0.14 7.58 8.47
CA TYR A 56 -0.74 6.48 7.76
C TYR A 56 -0.64 5.13 8.50
N VAL A 57 0.36 4.92 9.35
CA VAL A 57 0.39 3.74 10.22
C VAL A 57 -0.78 3.74 11.19
N ARG A 58 -1.23 4.92 11.66
CA ARG A 58 -2.41 5.06 12.53
C ARG A 58 -3.72 4.73 11.81
N LYS A 59 -3.77 4.83 10.48
CA LYS A 59 -4.91 4.38 9.67
C LYS A 59 -4.97 2.85 9.57
N ASN A 60 -3.90 2.12 9.92
CA ASN A 60 -3.90 0.67 9.90
C ASN A 60 -4.65 0.10 11.13
N THR A 61 -5.92 -0.22 10.95
CA THR A 61 -6.77 -0.84 11.98
C THR A 61 -6.92 -2.35 11.79
N GLY A 62 -6.61 -2.86 10.61
CA GLY A 62 -6.78 -4.27 10.24
C GLY A 62 -5.65 -5.18 10.74
N THR A 63 -4.43 -4.66 10.90
CA THR A 63 -3.28 -5.41 11.42
C THR A 63 -2.45 -4.57 12.39
N ARG A 64 -1.58 -5.23 13.16
CA ARG A 64 -0.54 -4.53 13.94
C ARG A 64 0.69 -4.40 13.06
N ARG A 65 1.11 -3.18 12.78
CA ARG A 65 2.32 -2.90 11.98
C ARG A 65 3.20 -1.90 12.72
N TYR A 66 4.47 -2.25 12.90
CA TYR A 66 5.41 -1.36 13.56
C TYR A 66 5.83 -0.21 12.62
N ILE A 67 6.13 0.97 13.16
CA ILE A 67 6.41 2.18 12.36
C ILE A 67 7.58 1.98 11.38
N LEU A 68 8.62 1.23 11.77
CA LEU A 68 9.76 0.96 10.87
C LEU A 68 9.39 -0.01 9.74
N GLU A 69 8.52 -1.00 10.00
CA GLU A 69 7.98 -1.88 8.97
C GLU A 69 7.06 -1.11 8.01
N TYR A 70 6.35 -0.12 8.53
CA TYR A 70 5.54 0.78 7.70
C TYR A 70 6.42 1.59 6.77
N LYS A 71 7.47 2.24 7.31
CA LYS A 71 8.45 3.00 6.53
C LYS A 71 9.15 2.13 5.47
N SER A 72 9.58 0.91 5.82
CA SER A 72 10.15 -0.04 4.84
C SER A 72 9.16 -0.32 3.70
N GLY A 73 7.88 -0.55 4.01
CA GLY A 73 6.88 -0.73 2.98
C GLY A 73 6.63 0.50 2.12
N MET A 74 6.77 1.72 2.68
CA MET A 74 6.72 2.94 1.88
C MET A 74 7.88 2.99 0.87
N GLU A 75 9.08 2.57 1.26
CA GLU A 75 10.25 2.49 0.38
C GLU A 75 10.09 1.40 -0.70
N GLU A 76 9.50 0.26 -0.35
CA GLU A 76 9.17 -0.82 -1.32
C GLU A 76 8.15 -0.34 -2.37
N LEU A 77 7.12 0.40 -1.95
CA LEU A 77 6.09 0.96 -2.85
C LEU A 77 6.59 2.14 -3.67
N ASN A 78 7.63 2.83 -3.19
CA ASN A 78 8.19 4.02 -3.81
C ASN A 78 9.72 3.87 -3.92
N PRO A 79 10.23 2.99 -4.81
CA PRO A 79 11.67 2.67 -4.86
C PRO A 79 12.58 3.88 -5.07
N TRP A 80 12.06 4.93 -5.70
CA TRP A 80 12.74 6.21 -5.88
C TRP A 80 13.14 6.90 -4.57
N LEU A 81 12.49 6.54 -3.45
CA LEU A 81 12.92 7.00 -2.12
C LEU A 81 14.33 6.52 -1.80
N LEU A 82 14.73 5.32 -2.22
CA LEU A 82 16.08 4.79 -1.97
C LEU A 82 17.13 5.61 -2.71
N ASP A 83 16.87 5.94 -3.98
CA ASP A 83 17.76 6.77 -4.79
C ASP A 83 17.93 8.18 -4.22
N ARG A 84 16.90 8.68 -3.52
CA ARG A 84 16.91 9.98 -2.86
C ARG A 84 17.25 9.91 -1.37
N ALA A 85 17.69 8.76 -0.86
CA ALA A 85 17.96 8.54 0.57
C ALA A 85 16.80 8.99 1.49
N GLY A 86 15.56 8.79 1.06
CA GLY A 86 14.33 9.14 1.78
C GLY A 86 13.91 10.61 1.67
N MET A 87 14.60 11.41 0.85
CA MET A 87 14.25 12.83 0.65
C MET A 87 13.00 12.98 -0.22
N ILE A 88 12.05 13.77 0.29
CA ILE A 88 10.79 14.11 -0.38
C ILE A 88 10.68 15.62 -0.58
N TYR A 89 9.98 16.03 -1.63
CA TYR A 89 9.72 17.42 -1.98
C TYR A 89 8.24 17.67 -2.21
N PRO A 90 7.74 18.90 -1.96
CA PRO A 90 6.36 19.25 -2.26
C PRO A 90 5.99 18.92 -3.71
N GLY A 91 4.85 18.25 -3.88
CA GLY A 91 4.37 17.74 -5.18
C GLY A 91 4.81 16.31 -5.51
N ASP A 92 5.76 15.72 -4.79
CA ASP A 92 6.07 14.29 -4.91
C ASP A 92 4.82 13.47 -4.57
N LYS A 93 4.67 12.32 -5.24
CA LYS A 93 3.56 11.40 -5.03
C LYS A 93 4.06 10.13 -4.34
N LEU A 94 3.48 9.83 -3.19
CA LEU A 94 3.76 8.62 -2.42
C LEU A 94 2.58 7.67 -2.55
N THR A 95 2.86 6.44 -2.98
CA THR A 95 1.92 5.33 -2.88
C THR A 95 2.02 4.72 -1.49
N LEU A 96 0.92 4.72 -0.74
CA LEU A 96 0.86 4.26 0.65
C LEU A 96 -0.20 3.17 0.77
N THR A 97 0.09 2.14 1.57
CA THR A 97 -0.87 1.08 1.84
C THR A 97 -1.09 0.87 3.33
N TYR A 98 -2.31 0.53 3.73
CA TYR A 98 -2.67 0.19 5.10
C TYR A 98 -3.89 -0.73 5.12
N TRP A 99 -4.04 -1.53 6.17
CA TRP A 99 -5.17 -2.43 6.33
C TRP A 99 -6.23 -1.76 7.21
N ILE A 100 -7.47 -1.75 6.77
CA ILE A 100 -8.61 -1.33 7.60
C ILE A 100 -9.49 -2.52 7.93
N LYS A 101 -10.17 -2.51 9.06
CA LYS A 101 -11.19 -3.53 9.34
C LYS A 101 -12.36 -3.38 8.35
N SER A 102 -12.91 -4.48 7.86
CA SER A 102 -14.02 -4.50 6.90
C SER A 102 -15.26 -3.77 7.42
N GLU A 103 -15.52 -3.84 8.74
CA GLU A 103 -16.60 -3.10 9.40
C GLU A 103 -16.42 -1.57 9.36
N GLU A 104 -15.18 -1.10 9.36
CA GLU A 104 -14.84 0.33 9.26
C GLU A 104 -14.86 0.79 7.80
N ALA A 105 -14.51 -0.10 6.86
CA ALA A 105 -14.58 0.15 5.42
C ALA A 105 -16.01 0.31 4.89
N ALA A 106 -17.00 -0.32 5.55
CA ALA A 106 -18.40 -0.34 5.13
C ALA A 106 -19.22 0.86 5.63
N LYS A 107 -18.62 1.75 6.44
CA LYS A 107 -19.25 3.00 6.92
C LYS A 107 -18.94 4.16 5.99
#